data_AF-A0A0F9Q841-F1
#
_entry.id   AF-A0A0F9Q841-F1
#
_cell.length_a   1.000
_cell.length_b   1.000
_cell.length_c   1.000
_cell.angle_alpha   90.00
_cell.angle_beta   90.00
_cell.angle_gamma   90.00
#
_symmetry.space_group_name_H-M   'P 1'
#
loop_
_entity.id
_entity.type
_entity.pdbx_description
1 polymer ?
#
loop_
_entity_poly.entity_id
_entity_poly.type
_entity_poly.pdbx_seq_one_letter_code
_entity_poly.pdbx_strand_id
1 'polypeptide(L)'
;MGDLDSPQTYGDEVGAMALAVQKKRSAEKTKAYTPLIKNYLKGGPSWVGISANLTPLVEKLQSETEEGWDETKGIFLGTSASLLATAAGQQAAKDLEYRAAKELLNELVKPDTAAILYQRKKIEKDGFIERMESYAYDETERSYLYKSLQPYPSIQEIIRYARYESSPDDPKPFALKKFDILDDDWKMWEWLSLQKPTTEQVQTMFRRGTWDNARAITELTKLGWKGDDREAMLELAHELPNAMLLMQGDIYQGIRYGDLKDNVTKAGIHPDYASKYIDGVLTKPNTADIIAHQLRFDPSLSGLDDELLKTGIHPDYLQLYKTLAYPIPPVADLITMAVREAFTPDIAARFGQYQDLPKQYVEAAQQKGLSKEWAERYWAAHWDLPSIQQGFAMLHRGIIGESDLNMLLRALDIMPFWRDKLMALSYKPLTRVDVRRMHQLGTLDESGVKKAYQDGGYNDYNAGRMTDFTIRYNRRVLSGFTPRDAVNAYINRLIESGECQNLLTQIGVKSSEIGNILNLASNKRAWKMKTERMDAISNLYRKGKYDYGQASSLLSGLGLGSDYVKTLLEQWDSKSEADKTATFTNAQTLKLFTAKLIDEPRAREELVLLGFNTERIDLLIKSVSI
;
A
#
# COMPACT_ATOMS: atom_id res chain seq x y z
N MET A 1 39.31 -95.91 -116.95
CA MET A 1 37.91 -96.34 -116.75
C MET A 1 37.32 -96.97 -118.00
N GLY A 2 37.64 -96.50 -119.21
CA GLY A 2 37.15 -97.11 -120.46
C GLY A 2 37.42 -98.61 -120.61
N ASP A 3 38.54 -99.12 -120.08
CA ASP A 3 38.86 -100.56 -120.13
C ASP A 3 37.99 -101.43 -119.18
N LEU A 4 37.32 -100.83 -118.19
CA LEU A 4 36.43 -101.51 -117.24
C LEU A 4 34.96 -101.50 -117.69
N ASP A 5 34.60 -100.60 -118.61
CA ASP A 5 33.24 -100.51 -119.19
C ASP A 5 33.05 -101.54 -120.33
N SER A 6 34.13 -102.15 -120.81
CA SER A 6 34.12 -103.20 -121.84
C SER A 6 35.33 -104.14 -121.65
N PRO A 7 35.30 -105.04 -120.65
CA PRO A 7 36.48 -105.79 -120.22
C PRO A 7 37.00 -106.72 -121.32
N GLN A 8 38.30 -106.61 -121.63
CA GLN A 8 38.98 -107.39 -122.67
C GLN A 8 39.89 -108.48 -122.08
N THR A 9 40.28 -108.34 -120.80
CA THR A 9 41.11 -109.30 -120.07
C THR A 9 40.44 -109.75 -118.76
N TYR A 10 40.87 -110.90 -118.22
CA TYR A 10 40.40 -111.37 -116.90
C TYR A 10 40.68 -110.35 -115.78
N GLY A 11 41.77 -109.58 -115.88
CA GLY A 11 42.07 -108.49 -114.95
C GLY A 11 41.02 -107.37 -115.00
N ASP A 12 40.50 -107.07 -116.20
CA ASP A 12 39.45 -106.06 -116.40
C ASP A 12 38.10 -106.56 -115.86
N GLU A 13 37.78 -107.85 -115.99
CA GLU A 13 36.56 -108.43 -115.40
C GLU A 13 36.57 -108.37 -113.87
N VAL A 14 37.70 -108.72 -113.24
CA VAL A 14 37.86 -108.61 -111.77
C VAL A 14 37.78 -107.15 -111.33
N GLY A 15 38.40 -106.23 -112.09
CA GLY A 15 38.31 -104.79 -111.85
C GLY A 15 36.88 -104.26 -111.97
N ALA A 16 36.13 -104.69 -112.98
CA ALA A 16 34.74 -104.29 -113.20
C ALA A 16 33.82 -104.82 -112.07
N MET A 17 34.05 -106.05 -111.62
CA MET A 17 33.29 -106.65 -110.52
C MET A 17 33.63 -105.97 -109.17
N ALA A 18 34.90 -105.63 -108.93
CA ALA A 18 35.31 -104.86 -107.76
C ALA A 18 34.70 -103.44 -107.76
N LEU A 19 34.67 -102.78 -108.92
CA LEU A 19 34.01 -101.48 -109.09
C LEU A 19 32.50 -101.58 -108.83
N ALA A 20 31.84 -102.63 -109.31
CA ALA A 20 30.41 -102.87 -109.04
C ALA A 20 30.13 -103.10 -107.54
N VAL A 21 30.98 -103.86 -106.85
CA VAL A 21 30.88 -104.05 -105.39
C VAL A 21 31.13 -102.74 -104.65
N GLN A 22 32.10 -101.94 -105.07
CA GLN A 22 32.40 -100.64 -104.47
C GLN A 22 31.23 -99.67 -104.65
N LYS A 23 30.64 -99.58 -105.85
CA LYS A 23 29.44 -98.78 -106.12
C LYS A 23 28.26 -99.21 -105.24
N LYS A 24 28.05 -100.53 -105.09
CA LYS A 24 26.98 -101.06 -104.22
C LYS A 24 27.20 -100.72 -102.73
N ARG A 25 28.44 -100.81 -102.23
CA ARG A 25 28.81 -100.42 -100.85
C ARG A 25 28.66 -98.92 -100.62
N SER A 26 29.09 -98.09 -101.57
CA SER A 26 28.94 -96.62 -101.51
C SER A 26 27.45 -96.24 -101.48
N ALA A 27 26.61 -96.91 -102.28
CA ALA A 27 25.16 -96.72 -102.26
C ALA A 27 24.53 -97.10 -100.91
N GLU A 28 24.92 -98.24 -100.31
CA GLU A 28 24.42 -98.66 -99.00
C GLU A 28 24.81 -97.68 -97.88
N LYS A 29 26.08 -97.24 -97.83
CA LYS A 29 26.53 -96.22 -96.86
C LYS A 29 25.81 -94.89 -97.05
N THR A 30 25.62 -94.47 -98.30
CA THR A 30 24.90 -93.24 -98.62
C THR A 30 23.46 -93.30 -98.13
N LYS A 31 22.79 -94.46 -98.27
CA LYS A 31 21.45 -94.71 -97.74
C LYS A 31 21.40 -94.72 -96.20
N ALA A 32 22.47 -95.16 -95.54
CA ALA A 32 22.57 -95.20 -94.06
C ALA A 32 22.93 -93.84 -93.43
N TYR A 33 23.83 -93.06 -94.03
CA TYR A 33 24.30 -91.79 -93.46
C TYR A 33 23.33 -90.64 -93.67
N THR A 34 22.62 -90.62 -94.80
CA THR A 34 21.73 -89.50 -95.17
C THR A 34 20.64 -89.21 -94.13
N PRO A 35 19.93 -90.20 -93.55
CA PRO A 35 18.97 -89.94 -92.48
C PRO A 35 19.59 -89.35 -91.20
N LEU A 36 20.78 -89.81 -90.82
CA LEU A 36 21.51 -89.31 -89.63
C LEU A 36 21.91 -87.85 -89.80
N ILE A 37 22.42 -87.50 -90.99
CA ILE A 37 22.79 -86.13 -91.34
C ILE A 37 21.53 -85.25 -91.37
N LYS A 38 20.44 -85.69 -92.01
CA LYS A 38 19.16 -84.95 -92.01
C LYS A 38 18.65 -84.68 -90.59
N ASN A 39 18.74 -85.65 -89.69
CA ASN A 39 18.30 -85.49 -88.30
C ASN A 39 19.23 -84.57 -87.50
N TYR A 40 20.55 -84.72 -87.62
CA TYR A 40 21.53 -83.83 -87.00
C TYR A 40 21.32 -82.38 -87.43
N LEU A 41 21.03 -82.15 -88.72
CA LEU A 41 20.78 -80.82 -89.27
C LEU A 41 19.38 -80.26 -88.93
N LYS A 42 18.37 -81.12 -88.69
CA LYS A 42 17.02 -80.72 -88.22
C LYS A 42 16.98 -80.35 -86.74
N GLY A 43 17.77 -81.01 -85.90
CA GLY A 43 17.81 -80.78 -84.45
C GLY A 43 18.77 -79.69 -84.01
N GLY A 44 19.57 -79.13 -84.93
CA GLY A 44 20.52 -78.05 -84.65
C GLY A 44 19.91 -76.64 -84.70
N PRO A 45 20.67 -75.61 -84.26
CA PRO A 45 20.26 -74.22 -84.41
C PRO A 45 19.90 -73.91 -85.87
N SER A 46 18.89 -73.06 -86.11
CA SER A 46 18.59 -72.54 -87.45
C SER A 46 19.88 -72.03 -88.09
N TRP A 47 20.28 -72.58 -89.23
CA TRP A 47 21.55 -72.35 -89.93
C TRP A 47 21.67 -70.94 -90.56
N VAL A 48 21.22 -69.91 -89.83
CA VAL A 48 21.35 -68.50 -90.14
C VAL A 48 22.84 -68.14 -90.08
N GLY A 49 23.46 -67.89 -91.23
CA GLY A 49 24.86 -67.42 -91.31
C GLY A 49 25.83 -68.31 -92.09
N ILE A 50 25.40 -69.47 -92.62
CA ILE A 50 26.20 -70.18 -93.62
C ILE A 50 26.20 -69.34 -94.92
N SER A 51 27.39 -69.04 -95.45
CA SER A 51 27.51 -68.27 -96.70
C SER A 51 26.77 -68.98 -97.85
N ALA A 52 26.16 -68.22 -98.75
CA ALA A 52 25.43 -68.78 -99.89
C ALA A 52 26.27 -69.77 -100.74
N ASN A 53 27.60 -69.66 -100.68
CA ASN A 53 28.54 -70.53 -101.39
C ASN A 53 28.64 -71.95 -100.80
N LEU A 54 28.19 -72.17 -99.56
CA LEU A 54 28.23 -73.46 -98.88
C LEU A 54 26.87 -74.17 -98.85
N THR A 55 25.79 -73.47 -99.22
CA THR A 55 24.46 -74.08 -99.39
C THR A 55 24.46 -75.31 -100.30
N PRO A 56 25.16 -75.32 -101.45
CA PRO A 56 25.20 -76.51 -102.32
C PRO A 56 25.85 -77.72 -101.64
N LEU A 57 26.82 -77.52 -100.76
CA LEU A 57 27.48 -78.59 -100.01
C LEU A 57 26.51 -79.23 -99.00
N VAL A 58 25.73 -78.41 -98.29
CA VAL A 58 24.74 -78.87 -97.31
C VAL A 58 23.61 -79.64 -98.00
N GLU A 59 23.13 -79.16 -99.15
CA GLU A 59 22.12 -79.86 -99.95
C GLU A 59 22.62 -81.21 -100.46
N LYS A 60 23.85 -81.28 -100.96
CA LYS A 60 24.48 -82.53 -101.44
C LYS A 60 24.66 -83.56 -100.34
N LEU A 61 25.06 -83.15 -99.13
CA LEU A 61 25.14 -84.01 -97.95
C LEU A 61 23.79 -84.62 -97.55
N GLN A 62 22.68 -83.96 -97.90
CA GLN A 62 21.32 -84.45 -97.64
C GLN A 62 20.72 -85.26 -98.81
N SER A 63 21.39 -85.33 -99.97
CA SER A 63 20.90 -86.01 -101.18
C SER A 63 21.16 -87.52 -101.16
N GLU A 64 20.27 -88.34 -101.74
CA GLU A 64 20.41 -89.80 -101.83
C GLU A 64 20.99 -90.27 -103.17
N THR A 65 21.12 -89.38 -104.14
CA THR A 65 21.35 -89.72 -105.55
C THR A 65 22.78 -89.44 -106.03
N GLU A 66 23.63 -88.82 -105.23
CA GLU A 66 25.03 -88.57 -105.62
C GLU A 66 25.93 -89.77 -105.34
N GLU A 67 26.38 -90.43 -106.43
CA GLU A 67 27.33 -91.54 -106.39
C GLU A 67 28.72 -91.03 -105.93
N GLY A 68 29.34 -91.71 -104.94
CA GLY A 68 30.69 -91.40 -104.46
C GLY A 68 30.80 -90.46 -103.23
N TRP A 69 29.69 -90.04 -102.61
CA TRP A 69 29.69 -89.12 -101.46
C TRP A 69 29.70 -89.79 -100.07
N ASP A 70 29.89 -91.11 -99.99
CA ASP A 70 29.85 -91.83 -98.71
C ASP A 70 30.98 -91.44 -97.76
N GLU A 71 32.17 -91.15 -98.29
CA GLU A 71 33.34 -90.78 -97.49
C GLU A 71 33.16 -89.42 -96.81
N THR A 72 32.69 -88.41 -97.55
CA THR A 72 32.42 -87.06 -97.02
C THR A 72 31.33 -87.08 -95.95
N LYS A 73 30.28 -87.88 -96.15
CA LYS A 73 29.19 -88.06 -95.18
C LYS A 73 29.69 -88.73 -93.89
N GLY A 74 30.57 -89.74 -94.02
CA GLY A 74 31.21 -90.39 -92.87
C GLY A 74 32.08 -89.43 -92.05
N ILE A 75 32.89 -88.61 -92.73
CA ILE A 75 33.75 -87.60 -92.08
C ILE A 75 32.91 -86.57 -91.33
N PHE A 76 31.84 -86.05 -91.94
CA PHE A 76 30.95 -85.08 -91.30
C PHE A 76 30.36 -85.60 -89.97
N LEU A 77 29.88 -86.84 -89.96
CA LEU A 77 29.31 -87.46 -88.75
C LEU A 77 30.39 -87.68 -87.68
N GLY A 78 31.58 -88.12 -88.07
CA GLY A 78 32.71 -88.32 -87.15
C GLY A 78 33.18 -87.02 -86.48
N THR A 79 33.39 -85.96 -87.26
CA THR A 79 33.82 -84.65 -86.73
C THR A 79 32.77 -84.02 -85.81
N SER A 80 31.49 -84.14 -86.17
CA SER A 80 30.39 -83.61 -85.35
C SER A 80 30.31 -84.27 -83.97
N ALA A 81 30.52 -85.58 -83.90
CA ALA A 81 30.53 -86.31 -82.63
C ALA A 81 31.70 -85.89 -81.71
N SER A 82 32.89 -85.66 -82.28
CA SER A 82 34.05 -85.19 -81.51
C SER A 82 33.85 -83.80 -80.89
N LEU A 83 33.27 -82.85 -81.65
CA LEU A 83 33.00 -81.49 -81.17
C LEU A 83 32.07 -81.49 -79.95
N LEU A 84 31.01 -82.31 -79.98
CA LEU A 84 30.07 -82.44 -78.86
C LEU A 84 30.73 -83.00 -77.60
N ALA A 85 31.64 -83.97 -77.75
CA ALA A 85 32.38 -84.52 -76.61
C ALA A 85 33.33 -83.50 -75.96
N THR A 86 34.00 -82.65 -76.76
CA THR A 86 34.92 -81.61 -76.25
C THR A 86 34.19 -80.54 -75.44
N ALA A 87 33.04 -80.07 -75.92
CA ALA A 87 32.25 -79.05 -75.21
C ALA A 87 31.75 -79.55 -73.85
N ALA A 88 31.31 -80.81 -73.77
CA ALA A 88 30.90 -81.42 -72.50
C ALA A 88 32.08 -81.59 -71.52
N GLY A 89 33.28 -81.87 -72.03
CA GLY A 89 34.49 -82.02 -71.21
C GLY A 89 34.99 -80.72 -70.56
N GLN A 90 34.90 -79.58 -71.24
CA GLN A 90 35.34 -78.28 -70.71
C GLN A 90 34.53 -77.84 -69.48
N GLN A 91 33.21 -78.09 -69.47
CA GLN A 91 32.36 -77.68 -68.36
C GLN A 91 32.62 -78.50 -67.08
N ALA A 92 33.11 -79.74 -67.21
CA ALA A 92 33.44 -80.61 -66.08
C ALA A 92 34.79 -80.28 -65.40
N ALA A 93 35.67 -79.53 -66.06
CA ALA A 93 37.03 -79.26 -65.59
C ALA A 93 37.17 -78.09 -64.59
N LYS A 94 36.15 -77.21 -64.45
CA LYS A 94 36.23 -76.01 -63.59
C LYS A 94 36.52 -76.30 -62.12
N ASP A 95 35.98 -77.39 -61.57
CA ASP A 95 36.22 -77.74 -60.16
C ASP A 95 37.67 -78.18 -59.90
N LEU A 96 38.34 -78.74 -60.92
CA LEU A 96 39.76 -79.04 -60.86
C LEU A 96 40.62 -77.76 -60.92
N GLU A 97 40.25 -76.81 -61.78
CA GLU A 97 40.94 -75.51 -61.89
C GLU A 97 40.96 -74.74 -60.56
N TYR A 98 39.83 -74.69 -59.83
CA TYR A 98 39.78 -74.01 -58.54
C TYR A 98 40.62 -74.67 -57.45
N ARG A 99 40.64 -76.02 -57.40
CA ARG A 99 41.49 -76.74 -56.45
C ARG A 99 42.98 -76.57 -56.78
N ALA A 100 43.34 -76.55 -58.06
CA ALA A 100 44.71 -76.30 -58.50
C ALA A 100 45.19 -74.89 -58.12
N ALA A 101 44.37 -73.86 -58.31
CA ALA A 101 44.71 -72.49 -57.92
C ALA A 101 44.99 -72.34 -56.41
N LYS A 102 44.22 -73.04 -55.56
CA LYS A 102 44.40 -73.03 -54.09
C LYS A 102 45.73 -73.65 -53.65
N GLU A 103 46.16 -74.75 -54.28
CA GLU A 103 47.42 -75.43 -53.94
C GLU A 103 48.64 -74.71 -54.53
N LEU A 104 48.53 -74.18 -55.77
CA LEU A 104 49.64 -73.52 -56.45
C LEU A 104 49.87 -72.08 -55.99
N LEU A 105 48.87 -71.43 -55.38
CA LEU A 105 48.92 -70.02 -54.95
C LEU A 105 49.41 -69.07 -56.06
N ASN A 106 49.02 -69.35 -57.30
CA ASN A 106 49.53 -68.69 -58.50
C ASN A 106 48.72 -67.45 -58.93
N GLU A 107 47.72 -67.04 -58.15
CA GLU A 107 46.99 -65.79 -58.39
C GLU A 107 47.83 -64.59 -57.92
N LEU A 108 48.16 -63.70 -58.85
CA LEU A 108 48.92 -62.48 -58.57
C LEU A 108 47.99 -61.27 -58.48
N VAL A 109 48.31 -60.34 -57.56
CA VAL A 109 47.62 -59.04 -57.47
C VAL A 109 47.62 -58.35 -58.83
N LYS A 110 46.44 -57.89 -59.25
CA LYS A 110 46.25 -57.24 -60.56
C LYS A 110 47.04 -55.92 -60.66
N PRO A 111 47.48 -55.52 -61.87
CA PRO A 111 48.26 -54.30 -62.13
C PRO A 111 47.70 -53.01 -61.52
N ASP A 112 46.39 -52.79 -61.61
CA ASP A 112 45.68 -51.64 -61.06
C ASP A 112 45.76 -51.59 -59.52
N THR A 113 45.55 -52.74 -58.89
CA THR A 113 45.63 -52.90 -57.44
C THR A 113 47.08 -52.75 -56.97
N ALA A 114 48.05 -53.30 -57.72
CA ALA A 114 49.47 -53.15 -57.46
C ALA A 114 49.91 -51.68 -57.55
N ALA A 115 49.43 -50.93 -58.56
CA ALA A 115 49.68 -49.50 -58.67
C ALA A 115 49.14 -48.73 -57.46
N ILE A 116 47.91 -48.97 -57.05
CA ILE A 116 47.32 -48.33 -55.85
C ILE A 116 48.11 -48.68 -54.57
N LEU A 117 48.52 -49.93 -54.41
CA LEU A 117 49.34 -50.36 -53.27
C LEU A 117 50.70 -49.65 -53.28
N TYR A 118 51.32 -49.49 -54.44
CA TYR A 118 52.58 -48.78 -54.59
C TYR A 118 52.44 -47.28 -54.27
N GLN A 119 51.40 -46.62 -54.80
CA GLN A 119 51.08 -45.22 -54.46
C GLN A 119 50.92 -45.00 -52.96
N ARG A 120 50.30 -45.96 -52.27
CA ARG A 120 50.07 -45.93 -50.81
C ARG A 120 51.28 -46.42 -49.99
N LYS A 121 52.42 -46.66 -50.64
CA LYS A 121 53.66 -47.18 -50.04
C LYS A 121 53.45 -48.50 -49.28
N LYS A 122 52.56 -49.37 -49.78
CA LYS A 122 52.25 -50.69 -49.19
C LYS A 122 53.05 -51.84 -49.80
N ILE A 123 53.62 -51.61 -50.98
CA ILE A 123 54.61 -52.49 -51.61
C ILE A 123 55.79 -51.62 -52.06
N GLU A 124 56.98 -52.23 -52.13
CA GLU A 124 58.18 -51.55 -52.61
C GLU A 124 58.20 -51.46 -54.14
N LYS A 125 59.09 -50.64 -54.69
CA LYS A 125 59.20 -50.39 -56.13
C LYS A 125 59.42 -51.70 -56.89
N ASP A 126 60.32 -52.56 -56.43
CA ASP A 126 60.65 -53.82 -57.10
C ASP A 126 59.46 -54.78 -57.10
N GLY A 127 58.71 -54.85 -55.99
CA GLY A 127 57.46 -55.61 -55.91
C GLY A 127 56.36 -55.07 -56.81
N PHE A 128 56.28 -53.74 -57.04
CA PHE A 128 55.37 -53.19 -58.05
C PHE A 128 55.81 -53.56 -59.46
N ILE A 129 57.10 -53.43 -59.77
CA ILE A 129 57.67 -53.76 -61.08
C ILE A 129 57.41 -55.23 -61.44
N GLU A 130 57.70 -56.15 -60.53
CA GLU A 130 57.50 -57.59 -60.70
C GLU A 130 56.03 -57.93 -61.03
N ARG A 131 55.07 -57.30 -60.32
CA ARG A 131 53.63 -57.52 -60.56
C ARG A 131 53.21 -56.99 -61.93
N MET A 132 53.75 -55.86 -62.36
CA MET A 132 53.43 -55.29 -63.67
C MET A 132 54.01 -56.13 -64.81
N GLU A 133 55.24 -56.61 -64.66
CA GLU A 133 55.93 -57.47 -65.63
C GLU A 133 55.28 -58.86 -65.73
N SER A 134 54.77 -59.39 -64.61
CA SER A 134 54.00 -60.65 -64.59
C SER A 134 52.73 -60.60 -65.45
N TYR A 135 52.22 -59.40 -65.74
CA TYR A 135 51.09 -59.15 -66.64
C TYR A 135 51.52 -58.54 -67.99
N ALA A 136 52.81 -58.62 -68.32
CA ALA A 136 53.40 -58.14 -69.58
C ALA A 136 53.27 -56.62 -69.83
N TYR A 137 53.14 -55.80 -68.78
CA TYR A 137 53.26 -54.35 -68.92
C TYR A 137 54.72 -53.95 -69.08
N ASP A 138 55.04 -53.24 -70.16
CA ASP A 138 56.33 -52.60 -70.30
C ASP A 138 56.48 -51.39 -69.37
N GLU A 139 57.67 -50.79 -69.35
CA GLU A 139 57.96 -49.64 -68.49
C GLU A 139 57.03 -48.43 -68.76
N THR A 140 56.65 -48.22 -70.02
CA THR A 140 55.83 -47.09 -70.46
C THR A 140 54.38 -47.29 -70.05
N GLU A 141 53.80 -48.44 -70.40
CA GLU A 141 52.42 -48.81 -70.08
C GLU A 141 52.21 -48.88 -68.56
N ARG A 142 53.20 -49.38 -67.81
CA ARG A 142 53.18 -49.33 -66.35
C ARG A 142 53.12 -47.88 -65.82
N SER A 143 53.91 -46.98 -66.41
CA SER A 143 53.94 -45.56 -66.01
C SER A 143 52.61 -44.87 -66.31
N TYR A 144 51.98 -45.15 -67.45
CA TYR A 144 50.67 -44.63 -67.80
C TYR A 144 49.58 -45.14 -66.86
N LEU A 145 49.52 -46.45 -66.61
CA LEU A 145 48.56 -47.02 -65.65
C LEU A 145 48.75 -46.40 -64.27
N TYR A 146 49.99 -46.32 -63.77
CA TYR A 146 50.30 -45.72 -62.48
C TYR A 146 49.85 -44.26 -62.37
N LYS A 147 50.09 -43.45 -63.40
CA LYS A 147 49.69 -42.02 -63.44
C LYS A 147 48.18 -41.85 -63.55
N SER A 148 47.50 -42.69 -64.34
CA SER A 148 46.04 -42.64 -64.50
C SER A 148 45.27 -42.94 -63.21
N LEU A 149 45.88 -43.73 -62.32
CA LEU A 149 45.30 -44.10 -61.03
C LEU A 149 45.65 -43.11 -59.90
N GLN A 150 46.44 -42.07 -60.18
CA GLN A 150 46.70 -41.02 -59.17
C GLN A 150 45.42 -40.23 -58.94
N PRO A 151 45.11 -39.85 -57.68
CA PRO A 151 44.04 -38.89 -57.42
C PRO A 151 44.29 -37.60 -58.21
N TYR A 152 43.32 -37.21 -59.03
CA TYR A 152 43.36 -35.98 -59.81
C TYR A 152 42.19 -35.08 -59.38
N PRO A 153 42.39 -33.75 -59.24
CA PRO A 153 41.30 -32.87 -58.83
C PRO A 153 40.12 -32.91 -59.81
N SER A 154 38.91 -32.69 -59.29
CA SER A 154 37.71 -32.54 -60.13
C SER A 154 37.83 -31.32 -61.05
N ILE A 155 37.07 -31.31 -62.16
CA ILE A 155 37.07 -30.18 -63.11
C ILE A 155 36.78 -28.85 -62.38
N GLN A 156 35.86 -28.85 -61.41
CA GLN A 156 35.52 -27.65 -60.62
C GLN A 156 36.68 -27.17 -59.75
N GLU A 157 37.47 -28.08 -59.18
CA GLU A 157 38.65 -27.74 -58.37
C GLU A 157 39.79 -27.22 -59.25
N ILE A 158 39.96 -27.79 -60.45
CA ILE A 158 40.93 -27.30 -61.43
C ILE A 158 40.56 -25.88 -61.86
N ILE A 159 39.29 -25.62 -62.17
CA ILE A 159 38.82 -24.28 -62.54
C ILE A 159 38.98 -23.31 -61.36
N ARG A 160 38.68 -23.73 -60.12
CA ARG A 160 38.92 -22.90 -58.94
C ARG A 160 40.40 -22.59 -58.76
N TYR A 161 41.27 -23.58 -58.88
CA TYR A 161 42.72 -23.40 -58.81
C TYR A 161 43.22 -22.46 -59.92
N ALA A 162 42.69 -22.60 -61.14
CA ALA A 162 43.00 -21.73 -62.28
C ALA A 162 42.68 -20.25 -62.00
N ARG A 163 41.60 -19.95 -61.25
CA ARG A 163 41.28 -18.58 -60.82
C ARG A 163 42.33 -17.96 -59.91
N TYR A 164 43.05 -18.76 -59.11
CA TYR A 164 44.14 -18.27 -58.26
C TYR A 164 45.47 -18.12 -59.00
N GLU A 165 45.77 -19.01 -59.93
CA GLU A 165 47.07 -19.04 -60.64
C GLU A 165 47.11 -18.21 -61.93
N SER A 166 45.95 -17.85 -62.49
CA SER A 166 45.85 -17.10 -63.75
C SER A 166 44.95 -15.87 -63.61
N SER A 167 43.78 -15.87 -64.24
CA SER A 167 42.78 -14.81 -64.12
C SER A 167 41.58 -15.30 -63.31
N PRO A 168 41.19 -14.56 -62.25
CA PRO A 168 39.96 -14.85 -61.51
C PRO A 168 38.70 -14.83 -62.37
N ASP A 169 38.65 -14.00 -63.41
CA ASP A 169 37.48 -13.80 -64.26
C ASP A 169 37.51 -14.64 -65.55
N ASP A 170 38.70 -15.10 -65.98
CA ASP A 170 38.87 -15.95 -67.17
C ASP A 170 39.85 -17.12 -66.90
N PRO A 171 39.40 -18.18 -66.20
CA PRO A 171 40.26 -19.32 -65.88
C PRO A 171 40.45 -20.30 -67.04
N LYS A 172 39.75 -20.12 -68.17
CA LYS A 172 39.68 -21.09 -69.29
C LYS A 172 41.06 -21.46 -69.85
N PRO A 173 41.95 -20.50 -70.18
CA PRO A 173 43.23 -20.83 -70.79
C PRO A 173 44.16 -21.64 -69.88
N PHE A 174 44.03 -21.50 -68.56
CA PHE A 174 44.83 -22.27 -67.61
C PHE A 174 44.22 -23.64 -67.34
N ALA A 175 42.89 -23.74 -67.17
CA ALA A 175 42.21 -25.01 -66.93
C ALA A 175 42.44 -26.01 -68.08
N LEU A 176 42.36 -25.56 -69.34
CA LEU A 176 42.61 -26.39 -70.53
C LEU A 176 44.06 -26.88 -70.65
N LYS A 177 45.04 -26.22 -70.00
CA LYS A 177 46.42 -26.73 -69.92
C LYS A 177 46.56 -27.90 -68.95
N LYS A 178 45.61 -28.05 -68.02
CA LYS A 178 45.65 -29.08 -66.97
C LYS A 178 44.76 -30.26 -67.30
N PHE A 179 43.57 -30.02 -67.86
CA PHE A 179 42.61 -31.07 -68.16
C PHE A 179 41.86 -30.77 -69.46
N ASP A 180 41.59 -31.81 -70.24
CA ASP A 180 40.83 -31.71 -71.48
C ASP A 180 39.33 -31.57 -71.16
N ILE A 181 38.80 -30.36 -71.29
CA ILE A 181 37.40 -30.02 -71.04
C ILE A 181 36.78 -29.67 -72.39
N LEU A 182 35.73 -30.39 -72.78
CA LEU A 182 35.01 -30.11 -74.01
C LEU A 182 34.48 -28.67 -74.02
N ASP A 183 34.67 -27.98 -75.14
CA ASP A 183 34.29 -26.56 -75.27
C ASP A 183 32.79 -26.32 -75.03
N ASP A 184 31.94 -27.27 -75.45
CA ASP A 184 30.48 -27.21 -75.25
C ASP A 184 30.08 -27.29 -73.77
N ASP A 185 30.89 -27.96 -72.94
CA ASP A 185 30.62 -28.14 -71.52
C ASP A 185 31.25 -27.05 -70.65
N TRP A 186 32.15 -26.22 -71.20
CA TRP A 186 32.90 -25.22 -70.44
C TRP A 186 31.99 -24.34 -69.56
N LYS A 187 30.91 -23.80 -70.16
CA LYS A 187 29.99 -22.88 -69.46
C LYS A 187 29.33 -23.53 -68.24
N MET A 188 29.00 -24.82 -68.34
CA MET A 188 28.40 -25.58 -67.25
C MET A 188 29.41 -25.78 -66.12
N TRP A 189 30.61 -26.26 -66.44
CA TRP A 189 31.67 -26.50 -65.45
C TRP A 189 32.13 -25.22 -64.78
N GLU A 190 32.25 -24.14 -65.55
CA GLU A 190 32.53 -22.82 -65.02
C GLU A 190 31.47 -22.39 -64.02
N TRP A 191 30.18 -22.48 -64.38
CA TRP A 191 29.10 -22.14 -63.46
C TRP A 191 29.11 -23.00 -62.20
N LEU A 192 29.36 -24.31 -62.32
CA LEU A 192 29.46 -25.23 -61.18
C LEU A 192 30.66 -24.89 -60.27
N SER A 193 31.73 -24.29 -60.80
CA SER A 193 32.90 -23.88 -60.03
C SER A 193 32.69 -22.63 -59.16
N LEU A 194 31.71 -21.78 -59.51
CA LEU A 194 31.45 -20.51 -58.82
C LEU A 194 30.81 -20.73 -57.45
N GLN A 195 31.10 -19.82 -56.52
CA GLN A 195 30.33 -19.70 -55.28
C GLN A 195 28.97 -19.05 -55.57
N LYS A 196 27.93 -19.49 -54.88
CA LYS A 196 26.58 -18.91 -54.96
C LYS A 196 26.20 -18.40 -53.57
N PRO A 197 25.45 -17.29 -53.47
CA PRO A 197 24.91 -16.85 -52.19
C PRO A 197 24.11 -17.98 -51.54
N THR A 198 24.30 -18.20 -50.24
CA THR A 198 23.43 -19.10 -49.48
C THR A 198 22.07 -18.42 -49.23
N THR A 199 21.03 -19.19 -48.89
CA THR A 199 19.72 -18.63 -48.49
C THR A 199 19.86 -17.54 -47.41
N GLU A 200 20.72 -17.77 -46.41
CA GLU A 200 20.98 -16.82 -45.32
C GLU A 200 21.69 -15.55 -45.80
N GLN A 201 22.62 -15.66 -46.75
CA GLN A 201 23.28 -14.51 -47.35
C GLN A 201 22.28 -13.68 -48.17
N VAL A 202 21.38 -14.33 -48.91
CA VAL A 202 20.28 -13.66 -49.64
C VAL A 202 19.36 -12.92 -48.66
N GLN A 203 18.89 -13.58 -47.60
CA GLN A 203 18.09 -12.97 -46.53
C GLN A 203 18.81 -11.78 -45.90
N THR A 204 20.11 -11.90 -45.64
CA THR A 204 20.90 -10.82 -45.04
C THR A 204 21.03 -9.61 -45.97
N MET A 205 21.28 -9.82 -47.26
CA MET A 205 21.34 -8.74 -48.25
C MET A 205 19.98 -8.05 -48.42
N PHE A 206 18.89 -8.81 -48.39
CA PHE A 206 17.51 -8.30 -48.40
C PHE A 206 17.20 -7.46 -47.16
N ARG A 207 17.38 -8.01 -45.95
CA ARG A 207 17.14 -7.31 -44.68
C ARG A 207 17.95 -6.02 -44.57
N ARG A 208 19.18 -5.99 -45.08
CA ARG A 208 20.05 -4.80 -45.08
C ARG A 208 19.70 -3.78 -46.17
N GLY A 209 18.72 -4.06 -47.03
CA GLY A 209 18.32 -3.20 -48.14
C GLY A 209 19.33 -3.14 -49.28
N THR A 210 20.32 -4.04 -49.32
CA THR A 210 21.28 -4.11 -50.44
C THR A 210 20.62 -4.72 -51.67
N TRP A 211 19.72 -5.69 -51.47
CA TRP A 211 18.85 -6.24 -52.50
C TRP A 211 17.40 -5.88 -52.22
N ASP A 212 16.66 -5.54 -53.26
CA ASP A 212 15.21 -5.39 -53.19
C ASP A 212 14.50 -6.77 -53.21
N ASN A 213 13.18 -6.75 -53.02
CA ASN A 213 12.38 -7.98 -52.99
C ASN A 213 12.52 -8.78 -54.30
N ALA A 214 12.40 -8.11 -55.44
CA ALA A 214 12.46 -8.76 -56.75
C ALA A 214 13.80 -9.48 -56.99
N ARG A 215 14.93 -8.86 -56.61
CA ARG A 215 16.26 -9.45 -56.72
C ARG A 215 16.41 -10.65 -55.77
N ALA A 216 15.96 -10.53 -54.53
CA ALA A 216 16.08 -11.59 -53.54
C ALA A 216 15.24 -12.82 -53.93
N ILE A 217 13.99 -12.63 -54.35
CA ILE A 217 13.11 -13.69 -54.88
C ILE A 217 13.74 -14.37 -56.10
N THR A 218 14.33 -13.60 -57.01
CA THR A 218 15.02 -14.15 -58.19
C THR A 218 16.18 -15.05 -57.79
N GLU A 219 16.96 -14.67 -56.78
CA GLU A 219 18.08 -15.49 -56.33
C GLU A 219 17.62 -16.74 -55.56
N LEU A 220 16.63 -16.63 -54.68
CA LEU A 220 16.01 -17.78 -54.01
C LEU A 220 15.44 -18.79 -55.02
N THR A 221 14.89 -18.29 -56.14
CA THR A 221 14.44 -19.14 -57.25
C THR A 221 15.59 -19.96 -57.85
N LYS A 222 16.75 -19.33 -58.09
CA LYS A 222 17.94 -20.03 -58.60
C LYS A 222 18.50 -21.03 -57.60
N LEU A 223 18.36 -20.76 -56.30
CA LEU A 223 18.77 -21.66 -55.21
C LEU A 223 17.81 -22.84 -55.00
N GLY A 224 16.65 -22.84 -55.67
CA GLY A 224 15.72 -23.98 -55.68
C GLY A 224 14.46 -23.81 -54.84
N TRP A 225 14.25 -22.67 -54.20
CA TRP A 225 12.99 -22.36 -53.50
C TRP A 225 11.83 -22.18 -54.50
N LYS A 226 10.64 -22.66 -54.15
CA LYS A 226 9.48 -22.71 -55.06
C LYS A 226 8.30 -21.92 -54.52
N GLY A 227 7.55 -21.30 -55.44
CA GLY A 227 6.29 -20.63 -55.14
C GLY A 227 6.38 -19.69 -53.93
N ASP A 228 5.42 -19.85 -53.03
CA ASP A 228 5.22 -19.01 -51.85
C ASP A 228 6.31 -19.18 -50.78
N ASP A 229 7.09 -20.28 -50.82
CA ASP A 229 8.19 -20.51 -49.87
C ASP A 229 9.25 -19.41 -49.95
N ARG A 230 9.38 -18.74 -51.10
CA ARG A 230 10.35 -17.66 -51.30
C ARG A 230 10.03 -16.44 -50.46
N GLU A 231 8.75 -16.05 -50.45
CA GLU A 231 8.26 -14.94 -49.62
C GLU A 231 8.36 -15.32 -48.14
N ALA A 232 8.03 -16.57 -47.78
CA ALA A 232 8.21 -17.07 -46.43
C ALA A 232 9.68 -17.03 -45.97
N MET A 233 10.63 -17.38 -46.85
CA MET A 233 12.06 -17.25 -46.54
C MET A 233 12.48 -15.79 -46.35
N LEU A 234 11.92 -14.84 -47.11
CA LEU A 234 12.25 -13.43 -46.89
C LEU A 234 11.64 -12.88 -45.61
N GLU A 235 10.44 -13.33 -45.23
CA GLU A 235 9.83 -12.96 -43.94
C GLU A 235 10.68 -13.43 -42.77
N LEU A 236 11.24 -14.66 -42.84
CA LEU A 236 12.18 -15.18 -41.85
C LEU A 236 13.49 -14.38 -41.74
N ALA A 237 13.78 -13.47 -42.68
CA ALA A 237 14.92 -12.59 -42.55
C ALA A 237 14.76 -11.58 -41.40
N HIS A 238 13.53 -11.22 -41.04
CA HIS A 238 13.23 -10.24 -40.01
C HIS A 238 13.01 -10.89 -38.64
N GLU A 239 13.49 -10.24 -37.59
CA GLU A 239 13.19 -10.63 -36.22
C GLU A 239 11.83 -10.05 -35.81
N LEU A 240 10.98 -10.89 -35.21
CA LEU A 240 9.77 -10.42 -34.54
C LEU A 240 10.14 -9.91 -33.14
N PRO A 241 9.55 -8.79 -32.67
CA PRO A 241 9.66 -8.41 -31.27
C PRO A 241 9.20 -9.56 -30.38
N ASN A 242 9.83 -9.73 -29.22
CA ASN A 242 9.33 -10.70 -28.26
C ASN A 242 7.88 -10.39 -27.88
N ALA A 243 7.13 -11.42 -27.48
CA ALA A 243 5.69 -11.29 -27.24
C ALA A 243 5.32 -10.20 -26.23
N MET A 244 6.18 -9.91 -25.24
CA MET A 244 5.93 -8.88 -24.24
C MET A 244 6.05 -7.48 -24.85
N LEU A 245 7.11 -7.23 -25.61
CA LEU A 245 7.34 -5.94 -26.26
C LEU A 245 6.30 -5.68 -27.35
N LEU A 246 5.95 -6.71 -28.13
CA LEU A 246 4.90 -6.61 -29.13
C LEU A 246 3.55 -6.27 -28.49
N MET A 247 3.18 -6.98 -27.42
CA MET A 247 1.96 -6.71 -26.66
C MET A 247 1.95 -5.30 -26.05
N GLN A 248 3.07 -4.84 -25.48
CA GLN A 248 3.17 -3.49 -24.92
C GLN A 248 2.99 -2.41 -26.00
N GLY A 249 3.59 -2.62 -27.18
CA GLY A 249 3.39 -1.76 -28.35
C GLY A 249 1.95 -1.74 -28.82
N ASP A 250 1.31 -2.91 -28.90
CA ASP A 250 -0.10 -3.04 -29.30
C ASP A 250 -1.04 -2.32 -28.31
N ILE A 251 -0.82 -2.48 -27.00
CA ILE A 251 -1.58 -1.77 -25.96
C ILE A 251 -1.40 -0.26 -26.11
N TYR A 252 -0.17 0.21 -26.34
CA TYR A 252 0.11 1.63 -26.54
C TYR A 252 -0.61 2.19 -27.78
N GLN A 253 -0.77 1.38 -28.83
CA GLN A 253 -1.52 1.75 -30.05
C GLN A 253 -3.04 1.60 -29.91
N GLY A 254 -3.54 1.14 -28.76
CA GLY A 254 -4.98 0.96 -28.52
C GLY A 254 -5.59 -0.23 -29.25
N ILE A 255 -4.78 -1.24 -29.60
CA ILE A 255 -5.27 -2.50 -30.16
C ILE A 255 -6.19 -3.19 -29.15
N ARG A 256 -7.31 -3.75 -29.63
CA ARG A 256 -8.30 -4.40 -28.77
C ARG A 256 -7.76 -5.70 -28.19
N TYR A 257 -8.19 -6.04 -26.98
CA TYR A 257 -7.75 -7.24 -26.27
C TYR A 257 -7.88 -8.53 -27.10
N GLY A 258 -8.97 -8.68 -27.86
CA GLY A 258 -9.19 -9.85 -28.73
C GLY A 258 -8.15 -10.01 -29.84
N ASP A 259 -7.58 -8.88 -30.30
CA ASP A 259 -6.63 -8.83 -31.42
C ASP A 259 -5.17 -9.00 -30.93
N LEU A 260 -4.91 -8.80 -29.62
CA LEU A 260 -3.58 -9.03 -29.02
C LEU A 260 -3.12 -10.48 -29.15
N LYS A 261 -4.07 -11.42 -29.13
CA LYS A 261 -3.81 -12.86 -29.17
C LYS A 261 -3.02 -13.25 -30.42
N ASP A 262 -3.42 -12.73 -31.57
CA ASP A 262 -2.81 -13.08 -32.86
C ASP A 262 -1.36 -12.60 -32.92
N ASN A 263 -1.08 -11.41 -32.37
CA ASN A 263 0.25 -10.83 -32.38
C ASN A 263 1.21 -11.55 -31.43
N VAL A 264 0.80 -11.83 -30.19
CA VAL A 264 1.66 -12.62 -29.26
C VAL A 264 1.88 -14.03 -29.76
N THR A 265 0.93 -14.61 -30.51
CA THR A 265 1.11 -15.91 -31.17
C THR A 265 2.11 -15.86 -32.30
N LYS A 266 2.08 -14.82 -33.15
CA LYS A 266 3.14 -14.60 -34.15
C LYS A 266 4.52 -14.48 -33.50
N ALA A 267 4.59 -13.84 -32.33
CA ALA A 267 5.83 -13.72 -31.54
C ALA A 267 6.24 -15.00 -30.77
N GLY A 268 5.60 -16.14 -31.05
CA GLY A 268 6.02 -17.46 -30.56
C GLY A 268 5.26 -18.01 -29.34
N ILE A 269 4.24 -17.31 -28.83
CA ILE A 269 3.37 -17.85 -27.77
C ILE A 269 2.37 -18.83 -28.37
N HIS A 270 2.34 -20.07 -27.87
CA HIS A 270 1.38 -21.07 -28.33
C HIS A 270 -0.07 -20.53 -28.23
N PRO A 271 -0.93 -20.73 -29.25
CA PRO A 271 -2.30 -20.19 -29.26
C PRO A 271 -3.14 -20.52 -28.02
N ASP A 272 -2.94 -21.72 -27.44
CA ASP A 272 -3.63 -22.17 -26.22
C ASP A 272 -3.20 -21.41 -24.95
N TYR A 273 -2.00 -20.82 -24.97
CA TYR A 273 -1.43 -20.09 -23.85
C TYR A 273 -1.46 -18.57 -24.06
N ALA A 274 -1.82 -18.08 -25.24
CA ALA A 274 -1.80 -16.66 -25.57
C ALA A 274 -2.65 -15.82 -24.60
N SER A 275 -3.86 -16.25 -24.25
CA SER A 275 -4.69 -15.55 -23.26
C SER A 275 -4.04 -15.55 -21.86
N LYS A 276 -3.51 -16.70 -21.41
CA LYS A 276 -2.82 -16.79 -20.12
C LYS A 276 -1.58 -15.90 -20.07
N TYR A 277 -0.85 -15.81 -21.18
CA TYR A 277 0.30 -14.94 -21.32
C TYR A 277 -0.10 -13.47 -21.21
N ILE A 278 -1.12 -13.05 -21.96
CA ILE A 278 -1.66 -11.68 -21.92
C ILE A 278 -2.10 -11.34 -20.50
N ASP A 279 -2.94 -12.18 -19.88
CA ASP A 279 -3.41 -11.96 -18.51
C ASP A 279 -2.26 -11.95 -17.50
N GLY A 280 -1.21 -12.73 -17.73
CA GLY A 280 0.03 -12.76 -16.95
C GLY A 280 0.87 -11.48 -17.08
N VAL A 281 0.87 -10.83 -18.24
CA VAL A 281 1.62 -9.59 -18.51
C VAL A 281 0.84 -8.34 -18.10
N LEU A 282 -0.48 -8.32 -18.26
CA LEU A 282 -1.32 -7.18 -17.90
C LEU A 282 -1.14 -6.80 -16.42
N THR A 283 -1.05 -5.50 -16.16
CA THR A 283 -0.92 -4.99 -14.79
C THR A 283 -2.15 -5.37 -13.96
N LYS A 284 -1.90 -5.95 -12.78
CA LYS A 284 -2.94 -6.22 -11.80
C LYS A 284 -3.08 -5.03 -10.85
N PRO A 285 -4.27 -4.81 -10.27
CA PRO A 285 -4.42 -3.84 -9.19
C PRO A 285 -3.42 -4.13 -8.06
N ASN A 286 -2.96 -3.08 -7.37
CA ASN A 286 -2.10 -3.29 -6.21
C ASN A 286 -2.89 -3.95 -5.07
N THR A 287 -2.18 -4.58 -4.14
CA THR A 287 -2.81 -5.34 -3.04
C THR A 287 -3.65 -4.47 -2.11
N ALA A 288 -3.27 -3.20 -1.89
CA ALA A 288 -4.03 -2.28 -1.04
C ALA A 288 -5.39 -1.92 -1.66
N ASP A 289 -5.44 -1.71 -2.99
CA ASP A 289 -6.67 -1.43 -3.72
C ASP A 289 -7.60 -2.65 -3.70
N ILE A 290 -7.06 -3.86 -3.84
CA ILE A 290 -7.83 -5.11 -3.75
C ILE A 290 -8.44 -5.27 -2.35
N ILE A 291 -7.64 -5.04 -1.30
CA ILE A 291 -8.12 -5.10 0.09
C ILE A 291 -9.20 -4.05 0.31
N ALA A 292 -8.97 -2.81 -0.10
CA ALA A 292 -9.95 -1.73 0.06
C ALA A 292 -11.23 -1.98 -0.74
N HIS A 293 -11.14 -2.56 -1.94
CA HIS A 293 -12.29 -2.98 -2.72
C HIS A 293 -13.05 -4.11 -2.02
N GLN A 294 -12.34 -5.13 -1.53
CA GLN A 294 -12.98 -6.25 -0.84
C GLN A 294 -13.65 -5.81 0.45
N LEU A 295 -13.02 -4.97 1.28
CA LEU A 295 -13.67 -4.42 2.48
C LEU A 295 -14.99 -3.72 2.15
N ARG A 296 -15.08 -2.99 1.03
CA ARG A 296 -16.32 -2.31 0.61
C ARG A 296 -17.40 -3.27 0.12
N PHE A 297 -16.99 -4.36 -0.52
CA PHE A 297 -17.89 -5.36 -1.08
C PHE A 297 -18.36 -6.38 -0.03
N ASP A 298 -17.40 -7.00 0.66
CA ASP A 298 -17.58 -7.96 1.75
C ASP A 298 -16.54 -7.71 2.86
N PRO A 299 -16.94 -7.01 3.95
CA PRO A 299 -16.08 -6.76 5.09
C PRO A 299 -15.58 -8.01 5.82
N SER A 300 -16.06 -9.22 5.51
CA SER A 300 -15.51 -10.46 6.07
C SER A 300 -14.27 -10.97 5.33
N LEU A 301 -13.95 -10.36 4.18
CA LEU A 301 -12.81 -10.70 3.32
C LEU A 301 -12.85 -12.16 2.82
N SER A 302 -14.04 -12.73 2.63
CA SER A 302 -14.19 -14.14 2.22
C SER A 302 -13.57 -14.42 0.85
N GLY A 303 -13.67 -13.48 -0.09
CA GLY A 303 -13.10 -13.57 -1.43
C GLY A 303 -11.71 -12.95 -1.59
N LEU A 304 -11.06 -12.49 -0.51
CA LEU A 304 -9.77 -11.79 -0.63
C LEU A 304 -8.64 -12.72 -1.09
N ASP A 305 -8.65 -13.98 -0.66
CA ASP A 305 -7.58 -14.94 -0.96
C ASP A 305 -7.46 -15.16 -2.48
N ASP A 306 -8.58 -15.41 -3.15
CA ASP A 306 -8.63 -15.63 -4.60
C ASP A 306 -8.14 -14.40 -5.38
N GLU A 307 -8.49 -13.19 -4.93
CA GLU A 307 -8.07 -11.95 -5.58
C GLU A 307 -6.56 -11.68 -5.40
N LEU A 308 -6.01 -11.94 -4.21
CA LEU A 308 -4.57 -11.80 -3.96
C LEU A 308 -3.73 -12.84 -4.72
N LEU A 309 -4.24 -14.07 -4.87
CA LEU A 309 -3.59 -15.11 -5.67
C LEU A 309 -3.49 -14.71 -7.15
N LYS A 310 -4.53 -14.09 -7.72
CA LYS A 310 -4.51 -13.57 -9.11
C LYS A 310 -3.43 -12.52 -9.34
N THR A 311 -2.98 -11.82 -8.29
CA THR A 311 -1.87 -10.85 -8.38
C THR A 311 -0.49 -11.46 -8.14
N GLY A 312 -0.41 -12.77 -7.86
CA GLY A 312 0.84 -13.47 -7.61
C GLY A 312 1.30 -13.45 -6.15
N ILE A 313 0.43 -13.11 -5.19
CA ILE A 313 0.77 -13.23 -3.76
C ILE A 313 0.84 -14.71 -3.40
N HIS A 314 1.91 -15.09 -2.71
CA HIS A 314 2.09 -16.47 -2.26
C HIS A 314 1.05 -16.86 -1.19
N PRO A 315 0.48 -18.08 -1.21
CA PRO A 315 -0.52 -18.54 -0.24
C PRO A 315 -0.15 -18.32 1.24
N ASP A 316 1.13 -18.47 1.59
CA ASP A 316 1.62 -18.28 2.97
C ASP A 316 1.43 -16.85 3.52
N TYR A 317 1.26 -15.85 2.66
CA TYR A 317 1.09 -14.45 3.06
C TYR A 317 -0.38 -13.99 3.08
N LEU A 318 -1.34 -14.84 2.72
CA LEU A 318 -2.76 -14.47 2.67
C LEU A 318 -3.28 -14.03 4.04
N GLN A 319 -2.92 -14.77 5.10
CA GLN A 319 -3.31 -14.42 6.46
C GLN A 319 -2.67 -13.11 6.94
N LEU A 320 -1.46 -12.79 6.48
CA LEU A 320 -0.79 -11.52 6.78
C LEU A 320 -1.62 -10.36 6.22
N TYR A 321 -2.05 -10.43 4.95
CA TYR A 321 -2.86 -9.37 4.35
C TYR A 321 -4.26 -9.25 4.97
N LYS A 322 -4.90 -10.37 5.33
CA LYS A 322 -6.15 -10.36 6.10
C LYS A 322 -6.00 -9.65 7.45
N THR A 323 -4.86 -9.85 8.12
CA THR A 323 -4.58 -9.18 9.39
C THR A 323 -4.37 -7.67 9.19
N LEU A 324 -3.61 -7.28 8.15
CA LEU A 324 -3.35 -5.87 7.84
C LEU A 324 -4.57 -5.11 7.32
N ALA A 325 -5.57 -5.81 6.76
CA ALA A 325 -6.81 -5.21 6.29
C ALA A 325 -7.64 -4.56 7.41
N TYR A 326 -7.45 -4.99 8.66
CA TYR A 326 -8.11 -4.41 9.82
C TYR A 326 -7.13 -3.58 10.65
N PRO A 327 -6.99 -2.28 10.35
CA PRO A 327 -6.08 -1.41 11.09
C PRO A 327 -6.52 -1.28 12.56
N ILE A 328 -5.53 -1.22 13.43
CA ILE A 328 -5.70 -0.76 14.81
C ILE A 328 -5.76 0.78 14.78
N PRO A 329 -6.68 1.43 15.51
CA PRO A 329 -6.71 2.88 15.65
C PRO A 329 -5.35 3.50 16.01
N PRO A 330 -5.04 4.71 15.53
CA PRO A 330 -3.85 5.43 15.94
C PRO A 330 -3.73 5.57 17.46
N VAL A 331 -2.50 5.59 17.98
CA VAL A 331 -2.24 5.68 19.43
C VAL A 331 -2.92 6.88 20.09
N ALA A 332 -2.99 8.03 19.41
CA ALA A 332 -3.69 9.21 19.91
C ALA A 332 -5.19 8.95 20.16
N ASP A 333 -5.85 8.28 19.20
CA ASP A 333 -7.27 7.93 19.31
C ASP A 333 -7.48 6.88 20.42
N LEU A 334 -6.57 5.92 20.56
CA LEU A 334 -6.59 4.95 21.66
C LEU A 334 -6.47 5.64 23.03
N ILE A 335 -5.63 6.68 23.16
CA ILE A 335 -5.54 7.49 24.38
C ILE A 335 -6.86 8.23 24.62
N THR A 336 -7.44 8.86 23.60
CA THR A 336 -8.74 9.52 23.72
C THR A 336 -9.83 8.56 24.15
N MET A 337 -9.91 7.36 23.56
CA MET A 337 -10.83 6.30 23.96
C MET A 337 -10.63 5.85 25.41
N ALA A 338 -9.37 5.73 25.85
CA ALA A 338 -9.04 5.36 27.24
C ALA A 338 -9.47 6.43 28.23
N VAL A 339 -9.18 7.70 27.95
CA VAL A 339 -9.57 8.83 28.80
C VAL A 339 -11.09 8.99 28.83
N ARG A 340 -11.75 8.79 27.68
CA ARG A 340 -13.22 8.84 27.58
C ARG A 340 -13.92 7.57 28.05
N GLU A 341 -13.22 6.66 28.74
CA GLU A 341 -13.80 5.45 29.34
C GLU A 341 -14.45 4.47 28.34
N ALA A 342 -14.13 4.58 27.05
CA ALA A 342 -14.65 3.70 26.00
C ALA A 342 -14.13 2.24 26.10
N PHE A 343 -13.11 2.00 26.92
CA PHE A 343 -12.62 0.66 27.28
C PHE A 343 -13.19 0.12 28.60
N THR A 344 -14.05 0.88 29.28
CA THR A 344 -14.65 0.50 30.56
C THR A 344 -16.17 0.36 30.39
N PRO A 345 -16.69 -0.83 30.03
CA PRO A 345 -18.09 -1.02 29.61
C PRO A 345 -19.12 -0.50 30.61
N ASP A 346 -18.90 -0.71 31.91
CA ASP A 346 -19.82 -0.26 32.96
C ASP A 346 -19.93 1.26 33.04
N ILE A 347 -18.82 1.98 32.84
CA ILE A 347 -18.80 3.46 32.83
C ILE A 347 -19.41 3.99 31.53
N ALA A 348 -19.03 3.39 30.39
CA ALA A 348 -19.57 3.78 29.10
C ALA A 348 -21.08 3.58 29.01
N ALA A 349 -21.60 2.47 29.57
CA ALA A 349 -23.03 2.21 29.69
C ALA A 349 -23.71 3.22 30.61
N ARG A 350 -23.11 3.54 31.76
CA ARG A 350 -23.63 4.57 32.68
C ARG A 350 -23.74 5.94 32.02
N PHE A 351 -22.79 6.30 31.17
CA PHE A 351 -22.79 7.57 30.43
C PHE A 351 -23.60 7.53 29.13
N GLY A 352 -24.18 6.39 28.77
CA GLY A 352 -24.91 6.25 27.51
C GLY A 352 -24.03 6.45 26.28
N GLN A 353 -22.72 6.21 26.38
CA GLN A 353 -21.75 6.54 25.31
C GLN A 353 -22.00 5.78 24.01
N TYR A 354 -22.63 4.61 24.07
CA TYR A 354 -23.02 3.81 22.91
C TYR A 354 -24.44 4.12 22.40
N GLN A 355 -25.16 5.07 23.02
CA GLN A 355 -26.49 5.47 22.55
C GLN A 355 -26.40 6.19 21.20
N ASP A 356 -27.52 6.17 20.47
CA ASP A 356 -27.67 6.81 19.16
C ASP A 356 -26.68 6.35 18.07
N LEU A 357 -25.98 5.22 18.27
CA LEU A 357 -25.06 4.64 17.28
C LEU A 357 -25.83 4.20 16.02
N PRO A 358 -25.62 4.86 14.86
CA PRO A 358 -26.32 4.48 13.65
C PRO A 358 -25.77 3.18 13.08
N LYS A 359 -26.64 2.25 12.69
CA LYS A 359 -26.22 0.99 12.05
C LYS A 359 -25.40 1.24 10.78
N GLN A 360 -25.76 2.26 10.01
CA GLN A 360 -25.07 2.66 8.78
C GLN A 360 -23.63 3.14 9.04
N TYR A 361 -23.37 3.75 10.20
CA TYR A 361 -22.01 4.14 10.58
C TYR A 361 -21.14 2.90 10.81
N VAL A 362 -21.66 1.90 11.53
CA VAL A 362 -20.93 0.64 11.77
C VAL A 362 -20.65 -0.08 10.45
N GLU A 363 -21.64 -0.18 9.57
CA GLU A 363 -21.50 -0.79 8.24
C GLU A 363 -20.41 -0.07 7.41
N ALA A 364 -20.46 1.27 7.34
CA ALA A 364 -19.47 2.06 6.61
C ALA A 364 -18.06 2.00 7.23
N ALA A 365 -17.96 1.91 8.56
CA ALA A 365 -16.70 1.74 9.27
C ALA A 365 -16.06 0.38 8.97
N GLN A 366 -16.86 -0.70 8.94
CA GLN A 366 -16.41 -2.02 8.53
C GLN A 366 -15.91 -2.03 7.08
N GLN A 367 -16.58 -1.31 6.18
CA GLN A 367 -16.12 -1.13 4.79
C GLN A 367 -14.80 -0.35 4.65
N LYS A 368 -14.32 0.26 5.74
CA LYS A 368 -13.01 0.91 5.86
C LYS A 368 -11.99 0.06 6.63
N GLY A 369 -12.31 -1.18 6.98
CA GLY A 369 -11.45 -2.08 7.75
C GLY A 369 -11.54 -1.87 9.26
N LEU A 370 -12.41 -0.99 9.74
CA LEU A 370 -12.58 -0.82 11.18
C LEU A 370 -13.52 -1.91 11.71
N SER A 371 -13.05 -2.71 12.67
CA SER A 371 -13.91 -3.71 13.30
C SER A 371 -15.12 -3.04 13.97
N LYS A 372 -16.22 -3.79 14.13
CA LYS A 372 -17.41 -3.31 14.83
C LYS A 372 -17.07 -2.76 16.22
N GLU A 373 -16.22 -3.47 16.94
CA GLU A 373 -15.74 -3.10 18.27
C GLU A 373 -15.00 -1.75 18.27
N TRP A 374 -14.16 -1.51 17.26
CA TRP A 374 -13.48 -0.22 17.14
C TRP A 374 -14.43 0.90 16.73
N ALA A 375 -15.37 0.65 15.81
CA ALA A 375 -16.39 1.63 15.44
C ALA A 375 -17.23 2.05 16.66
N GLU A 376 -17.65 1.10 17.49
CA GLU A 376 -18.38 1.37 18.73
C GLU A 376 -17.56 2.23 19.71
N ARG A 377 -16.23 2.02 19.81
CA ARG A 377 -15.37 2.83 20.69
C ARG A 377 -15.11 4.23 20.18
N TYR A 378 -14.94 4.41 18.87
CA TYR A 378 -14.88 5.75 18.28
C TYR A 378 -16.16 6.52 18.57
N TRP A 379 -17.31 5.85 18.43
CA TRP A 379 -18.58 6.44 18.83
C TRP A 379 -18.62 6.73 20.34
N ALA A 380 -18.18 5.82 21.21
CA ALA A 380 -18.18 6.11 22.64
C ALA A 380 -17.30 7.31 23.03
N ALA A 381 -16.23 7.59 22.29
CA ALA A 381 -15.29 8.66 22.58
C ALA A 381 -15.63 10.01 21.91
N HIS A 382 -16.59 10.07 20.98
CA HIS A 382 -16.82 11.27 20.15
C HIS A 382 -17.56 12.43 20.85
N TRP A 383 -18.22 12.14 21.97
CA TRP A 383 -19.13 13.09 22.64
C TRP A 383 -18.40 14.31 23.21
N ASP A 384 -19.04 15.48 23.16
CA ASP A 384 -18.64 16.65 23.93
C ASP A 384 -19.11 16.52 25.38
N LEU A 385 -18.18 16.63 26.33
CA LEU A 385 -18.49 16.53 27.75
C LEU A 385 -18.81 17.90 28.34
N PRO A 386 -19.61 17.96 29.43
CA PRO A 386 -19.80 19.19 30.18
C PRO A 386 -18.48 19.82 30.61
N SER A 387 -18.39 21.14 30.56
CA SER A 387 -17.19 21.85 31.04
C SER A 387 -17.03 21.71 32.55
N ILE A 388 -15.83 21.98 33.05
CA ILE A 388 -15.53 21.97 34.49
C ILE A 388 -16.49 22.90 35.25
N GLN A 389 -16.78 24.09 34.70
CA GLN A 389 -17.68 25.06 35.32
C GLN A 389 -19.13 24.56 35.37
N GLN A 390 -19.57 23.84 34.32
CA GLN A 390 -20.87 23.17 34.32
C GLN A 390 -20.90 22.05 35.38
N GLY A 391 -19.82 21.27 35.47
CA GLY A 391 -19.63 20.26 36.52
C GLY A 391 -19.75 20.83 37.94
N PHE A 392 -19.09 21.96 38.20
CA PHE A 392 -19.19 22.66 39.48
C PHE A 392 -20.63 23.15 39.77
N ALA A 393 -21.28 23.75 38.78
CA ALA A 393 -22.66 24.21 38.93
C ALA A 393 -23.62 23.05 39.21
N MET A 394 -23.41 21.88 38.58
CA MET A 394 -24.19 20.67 38.85
C MET A 394 -23.95 20.15 40.27
N LEU A 395 -22.70 20.12 40.73
CA LEU A 395 -22.35 19.73 42.10
C LEU A 395 -23.02 20.63 43.13
N HIS A 396 -22.88 21.96 42.99
CA HIS A 396 -23.45 22.92 43.97
C HIS A 396 -24.98 22.94 43.99
N ARG A 397 -25.63 22.48 42.92
CA ARG A 397 -27.09 22.34 42.83
C ARG A 397 -27.58 20.97 43.32
N GLY A 398 -26.68 20.07 43.72
CA GLY A 398 -27.02 18.70 44.13
C GLY A 398 -27.54 17.82 42.99
N ILE A 399 -27.26 18.20 41.73
CA ILE A 399 -27.64 17.42 40.55
C ILE A 399 -26.72 16.19 40.41
N ILE A 400 -25.45 16.34 40.80
CA ILE A 400 -24.45 15.26 40.82
C ILE A 400 -23.70 15.25 42.16
N GLY A 401 -23.11 14.11 42.51
CA GLY A 401 -22.22 13.98 43.67
C GLY A 401 -20.74 14.23 43.35
N GLU A 402 -19.89 14.22 44.38
CA GLU A 402 -18.42 14.38 44.22
C GLU A 402 -17.80 13.26 43.38
N SER A 403 -18.30 12.03 43.50
CA SER A 403 -17.86 10.89 42.69
C SER A 403 -18.08 11.13 41.19
N ASP A 404 -19.19 11.76 40.84
CA ASP A 404 -19.59 12.03 39.46
C ASP A 404 -18.79 13.18 38.88
N LEU A 405 -18.56 14.23 39.67
CA LEU A 405 -17.64 15.30 39.29
C LEU A 405 -16.23 14.77 39.07
N ASN A 406 -15.73 13.90 39.96
CA ASN A 406 -14.41 13.30 39.80
C ASN A 406 -14.31 12.45 38.52
N MET A 407 -15.38 11.72 38.17
CA MET A 407 -15.46 10.97 36.92
C MET A 407 -15.47 11.90 35.70
N LEU A 408 -16.21 13.00 35.75
CA LEU A 408 -16.21 14.02 34.69
C LEU A 408 -14.81 14.64 34.52
N LEU A 409 -14.13 15.02 35.61
CA LEU A 409 -12.77 15.56 35.55
C LEU A 409 -11.77 14.55 34.98
N ARG A 410 -11.94 13.26 35.28
CA ARG A 410 -11.16 12.18 34.66
C ARG A 410 -11.39 12.12 33.15
N ALA A 411 -12.64 12.14 32.71
CA ALA A 411 -12.99 12.06 31.28
C ALA A 411 -12.62 13.34 30.49
N LEU A 412 -12.46 14.47 31.17
CA LEU A 412 -11.90 15.72 30.62
C LEU A 412 -10.36 15.74 30.59
N ASP A 413 -9.70 14.62 30.87
CA ASP A 413 -8.24 14.47 30.93
C ASP A 413 -7.54 15.35 31.98
N ILE A 414 -8.22 15.70 33.07
CA ILE A 414 -7.60 16.44 34.16
C ILE A 414 -6.77 15.47 35.00
N MET A 415 -5.49 15.79 35.19
CA MET A 415 -4.57 14.94 35.97
C MET A 415 -5.13 14.67 37.38
N PRO A 416 -5.01 13.44 37.91
CA PRO A 416 -5.53 13.07 39.23
C PRO A 416 -5.14 14.04 40.35
N PHE A 417 -3.90 14.54 40.34
CA PHE A 417 -3.38 15.49 41.33
C PHE A 417 -4.21 16.78 41.48
N TRP A 418 -4.85 17.24 40.41
CA TRP A 418 -5.62 18.49 40.37
C TRP A 418 -7.11 18.31 40.69
N ARG A 419 -7.65 17.10 40.64
CA ARG A 419 -9.11 16.87 40.71
C ARG A 419 -9.69 17.33 42.05
N ASP A 420 -9.13 16.86 43.16
CA ASP A 420 -9.58 17.25 44.51
C ASP A 420 -9.36 18.75 44.77
N LYS A 421 -8.30 19.34 44.21
CA LYS A 421 -7.99 20.77 44.35
C LYS A 421 -9.00 21.63 43.61
N LEU A 422 -9.35 21.24 42.37
CA LEU A 422 -10.36 21.92 41.57
C LEU A 422 -11.75 21.75 42.18
N MET A 423 -12.06 20.57 42.72
CA MET A 423 -13.30 20.33 43.46
C MET A 423 -13.39 21.25 44.70
N ALA A 424 -12.34 21.32 45.51
CA ALA A 424 -12.30 22.21 46.67
C ALA A 424 -12.40 23.70 46.27
N LEU A 425 -11.72 24.10 45.19
CA LEU A 425 -11.78 25.46 44.63
C LEU A 425 -13.19 25.85 44.16
N SER A 426 -14.04 24.87 43.80
CA SER A 426 -15.39 25.14 43.33
C SER A 426 -16.26 25.84 44.38
N TYR A 427 -16.02 25.58 45.67
CA TYR A 427 -16.82 26.16 46.75
C TYR A 427 -16.45 27.62 47.02
N LYS A 428 -17.47 28.44 47.28
CA LYS A 428 -17.26 29.87 47.53
C LYS A 428 -16.70 30.10 48.94
N PRO A 429 -15.64 30.92 49.10
CA PRO A 429 -15.22 31.38 50.42
C PRO A 429 -16.27 32.31 51.04
N LEU A 430 -16.19 32.50 52.36
CA LEU A 430 -17.08 33.41 53.08
C LEU A 430 -16.96 34.84 52.56
N THR A 431 -18.09 35.54 52.43
CA THR A 431 -18.07 36.94 51.97
C THR A 431 -17.52 37.86 53.07
N ARG A 432 -16.88 38.96 52.68
CA ARG A 432 -16.38 39.98 53.64
C ARG A 432 -17.47 40.55 54.54
N VAL A 433 -18.73 40.53 54.10
CA VAL A 433 -19.87 40.98 54.92
C VAL A 433 -20.20 39.93 55.96
N ASP A 434 -20.28 38.67 55.56
CA ASP A 434 -20.61 37.57 56.46
C ASP A 434 -19.49 37.31 57.46
N VAL A 435 -18.22 37.39 57.05
CA VAL A 435 -17.07 37.30 57.97
C VAL A 435 -17.18 38.32 59.10
N ARG A 436 -17.53 39.58 58.80
CA ARG A 436 -17.73 40.62 59.83
C ARG A 436 -18.90 40.32 60.75
N ARG A 437 -20.03 39.87 60.20
CA ARG A 437 -21.22 39.50 60.98
C ARG A 437 -20.96 38.29 61.88
N MET A 438 -20.30 37.26 61.34
CA MET A 438 -19.91 36.05 62.06
C MET A 438 -18.94 36.37 63.20
N HIS A 439 -17.97 37.26 62.99
CA HIS A 439 -17.11 37.75 64.07
C HIS A 439 -17.92 38.51 65.14
N GLN A 440 -18.87 39.35 64.73
CA GLN A 440 -19.72 40.09 65.66
C GLN A 440 -20.57 39.15 66.54
N LEU A 441 -21.03 38.05 65.97
CA LEU A 441 -21.84 37.02 66.64
C LEU A 441 -20.99 35.99 67.40
N GLY A 442 -19.66 36.08 67.35
CA GLY A 442 -18.74 35.12 67.98
C GLY A 442 -18.63 33.77 67.27
N THR A 443 -19.18 33.64 66.06
CA THR A 443 -19.03 32.43 65.22
C THR A 443 -17.60 32.27 64.70
N LEU A 444 -16.93 33.38 64.40
CA LEU A 444 -15.51 33.40 64.05
C LEU A 444 -14.72 34.17 65.11
N ASP A 445 -13.58 33.62 65.50
CA ASP A 445 -12.55 34.30 66.27
C ASP A 445 -11.60 35.07 65.33
N GLU A 446 -10.61 35.77 65.89
CA GLU A 446 -9.66 36.57 65.08
C GLU A 446 -8.87 35.69 64.09
N SER A 447 -8.52 34.46 64.48
CA SER A 447 -7.80 33.52 63.62
C SER A 447 -8.68 33.05 62.45
N GLY A 448 -9.95 32.73 62.71
CA GLY A 448 -10.94 32.38 61.70
C GLY A 448 -11.27 33.54 60.75
N VAL A 449 -11.31 34.77 61.25
CA VAL A 449 -11.46 35.97 60.40
C VAL A 449 -10.27 36.13 59.46
N LYS A 450 -9.04 35.99 59.97
CA LYS A 450 -7.82 36.07 59.14
C LYS A 450 -7.82 35.00 58.06
N LYS A 451 -8.16 33.76 58.43
CA LYS A 451 -8.24 32.63 57.50
C LYS A 451 -9.30 32.85 56.42
N ALA A 452 -10.50 33.31 56.78
CA ALA A 452 -11.56 33.59 55.81
C ALA A 452 -11.16 34.67 54.78
N TYR A 453 -10.40 35.69 55.19
CA TYR A 453 -9.84 36.65 54.24
C TYR A 453 -8.76 36.04 53.34
N GLN A 454 -7.90 35.15 53.88
CA GLN A 454 -6.92 34.42 53.04
C GLN A 454 -7.62 33.52 52.00
N ASP A 455 -8.69 32.84 52.37
CA ASP A 455 -9.49 32.01 51.46
C ASP A 455 -10.16 32.84 50.35
N GLY A 456 -10.45 34.13 50.63
CA GLY A 456 -10.87 35.11 49.63
C GLY A 456 -9.76 35.65 48.72
N GLY A 457 -8.51 35.19 48.89
CA GLY A 457 -7.35 35.56 48.07
C GLY A 457 -6.48 36.70 48.61
N TYR A 458 -6.72 37.18 49.85
CA TYR A 458 -5.83 38.17 50.46
C TYR A 458 -4.52 37.52 50.92
N ASN A 459 -3.38 38.16 50.63
CA ASN A 459 -2.10 37.76 51.23
C ASN A 459 -2.10 37.96 52.76
N ASP A 460 -1.12 37.38 53.45
CA ASP A 460 -1.08 37.37 54.93
C ASP A 460 -1.14 38.78 55.55
N TYR A 461 -0.41 39.73 54.97
CA TYR A 461 -0.38 41.13 55.40
C TYR A 461 -1.75 41.80 55.28
N ASN A 462 -2.42 41.66 54.13
CA ASN A 462 -3.72 42.27 53.91
C ASN A 462 -4.83 41.58 54.71
N ALA A 463 -4.76 40.26 54.87
CA ALA A 463 -5.67 39.51 55.74
C ALA A 463 -5.56 39.99 57.19
N GLY A 464 -4.34 40.24 57.69
CA GLY A 464 -4.10 40.84 59.00
C GLY A 464 -4.74 42.22 59.16
N ARG A 465 -4.56 43.12 58.17
CA ARG A 465 -5.19 44.46 58.20
C ARG A 465 -6.72 44.40 58.16
N MET A 466 -7.28 43.50 57.36
CA MET A 466 -8.74 43.30 57.29
C MET A 466 -9.31 42.71 58.59
N THR A 467 -8.52 41.90 59.29
CA THR A 467 -8.87 41.35 60.61
C THR A 467 -8.91 42.46 61.66
N ASP A 468 -7.85 43.29 61.78
CA ASP A 468 -7.84 44.46 62.67
C ASP A 468 -9.04 45.39 62.40
N PHE A 469 -9.27 45.69 61.12
CA PHE A 469 -10.42 46.49 60.71
C PHE A 469 -11.74 45.89 61.20
N THR A 470 -11.94 44.57 61.04
CA THR A 470 -13.16 43.87 61.45
C THR A 470 -13.37 43.91 62.96
N ILE A 471 -12.30 43.69 63.73
CA ILE A 471 -12.32 43.74 65.19
C ILE A 471 -12.73 45.14 65.67
N ARG A 472 -12.05 46.17 65.16
CA ARG A 472 -12.31 47.57 65.54
C ARG A 472 -13.70 48.02 65.12
N TYR A 473 -14.14 47.62 63.93
CA TYR A 473 -15.48 47.90 63.43
C TYR A 473 -16.56 47.30 64.33
N ASN A 474 -16.44 46.03 64.72
CA ASN A 474 -17.42 45.37 65.57
C ASN A 474 -17.37 45.87 67.02
N ARG A 475 -16.18 46.16 67.58
CA ARG A 475 -16.05 46.72 68.95
C ARG A 475 -16.80 48.05 69.08
N ARG A 476 -16.77 48.90 68.05
CA ARG A 476 -17.54 50.15 68.01
C ARG A 476 -19.06 49.92 68.05
N VAL A 477 -19.55 48.80 67.51
CA VAL A 477 -20.98 48.46 67.50
C VAL A 477 -21.42 47.86 68.84
N LEU A 478 -20.56 47.07 69.49
CA LEU A 478 -20.87 46.38 70.74
C LEU A 478 -20.83 47.27 71.99
N SER A 479 -20.14 48.41 71.97
CA SER A 479 -19.96 49.22 73.18
C SER A 479 -21.27 49.75 73.77
N GLY A 480 -22.34 49.92 72.96
CA GLY A 480 -23.66 50.48 73.36
C GLY A 480 -23.62 51.93 73.89
N PHE A 481 -22.46 52.35 74.37
CA PHE A 481 -22.08 53.62 74.93
C PHE A 481 -21.51 54.48 73.80
N THR A 482 -22.23 55.55 73.48
CA THR A 482 -21.90 56.44 72.36
C THR A 482 -20.95 57.56 72.81
N PRO A 483 -20.27 58.24 71.88
CA PRO A 483 -19.50 59.44 72.22
C PRO A 483 -20.36 60.51 72.92
N ARG A 484 -21.68 60.54 72.60
CA ARG A 484 -22.64 61.44 73.23
C ARG A 484 -22.86 61.09 74.71
N ASP A 485 -22.91 59.81 75.05
CA ASP A 485 -23.11 59.35 76.43
C ASP A 485 -21.89 59.66 77.31
N ALA A 486 -20.68 59.43 76.78
CA ALA A 486 -19.43 59.82 77.43
C ALA A 486 -19.38 61.34 77.72
N VAL A 487 -19.69 62.15 76.72
CA VAL A 487 -19.71 63.62 76.84
C VAL A 487 -20.78 64.09 77.83
N ASN A 488 -21.98 63.50 77.80
CA ASN A 488 -23.05 63.84 78.74
C ASN A 488 -22.68 63.50 80.19
N ALA A 489 -22.05 62.34 80.43
CA ALA A 489 -21.58 61.96 81.76
C ALA A 489 -20.57 63.00 82.31
N TYR A 490 -19.66 63.48 81.47
CA TYR A 490 -18.71 64.54 81.84
C TYR A 490 -19.40 65.90 82.11
N ILE A 491 -20.31 66.34 81.24
CA ILE A 491 -21.08 67.58 81.41
C ILE A 491 -21.87 67.56 82.73
N ASN A 492 -22.42 66.39 83.10
CA ASN A 492 -23.21 66.20 84.31
C ASN A 492 -22.36 65.92 85.57
N ARG A 493 -21.03 66.03 85.49
CA ARG A 493 -20.09 65.78 86.61
C ARG A 493 -20.09 64.34 87.14
N LEU A 494 -20.54 63.37 86.35
CA LEU A 494 -20.53 61.96 86.74
C LEU A 494 -19.14 61.32 86.56
N ILE A 495 -18.32 61.88 85.67
CA ILE A 495 -16.95 61.44 85.38
C ILE A 495 -16.04 62.66 85.19
N GLU A 496 -14.73 62.45 85.33
CA GLU A 496 -13.72 63.49 85.10
C GLU A 496 -13.20 63.53 83.65
N SER A 497 -12.50 64.61 83.29
CA SER A 497 -12.04 64.82 81.92
C SER A 497 -11.14 63.69 81.39
N GLY A 498 -10.28 63.13 82.25
CA GLY A 498 -9.41 62.00 81.89
C GLY A 498 -10.20 60.72 81.61
N GLU A 499 -11.27 60.46 82.36
CA GLU A 499 -12.14 59.31 82.14
C GLU A 499 -12.98 59.46 80.86
N CYS A 500 -13.49 60.67 80.60
CA CYS A 500 -14.18 60.97 79.34
C CYS A 500 -13.26 60.81 78.13
N GLN A 501 -12.01 61.27 78.22
CA GLN A 501 -10.98 61.06 77.19
C GLN A 501 -10.75 59.56 76.91
N ASN A 502 -10.60 58.77 77.97
CA ASN A 502 -10.40 57.33 77.87
C ASN A 502 -11.60 56.64 77.21
N LEU A 503 -12.82 56.99 77.61
CA LEU A 503 -14.05 56.44 77.02
C LEU A 503 -14.18 56.81 75.55
N LEU A 504 -13.95 58.06 75.17
CA LEU A 504 -13.98 58.49 73.76
C LEU A 504 -12.93 57.77 72.91
N THR A 505 -11.75 57.51 73.46
CA THR A 505 -10.69 56.73 72.81
C THR A 505 -11.12 55.28 72.60
N GLN A 506 -11.72 54.65 73.62
CA GLN A 506 -12.19 53.27 73.56
C GLN A 506 -13.35 53.08 72.57
N ILE A 507 -14.23 54.08 72.44
CA ILE A 507 -15.33 54.10 71.45
C ILE A 507 -14.80 54.31 70.01
N GLY A 508 -13.54 54.71 69.86
CA GLY A 508 -12.88 54.87 68.57
C GLY A 508 -13.00 56.27 67.97
N VAL A 509 -13.23 57.30 68.79
CA VAL A 509 -13.11 58.71 68.35
C VAL A 509 -11.64 58.99 68.02
N LYS A 510 -11.37 59.69 66.91
CA LYS A 510 -10.00 60.00 66.49
C LYS A 510 -9.32 60.85 67.55
N SER A 511 -8.09 60.51 67.93
CA SER A 511 -7.33 61.22 68.97
C SER A 511 -7.21 62.73 68.70
N SER A 512 -7.12 63.13 67.43
CA SER A 512 -7.09 64.54 67.00
C SER A 512 -8.39 65.31 67.28
N GLU A 513 -9.52 64.63 67.41
CA GLU A 513 -10.84 65.23 67.62
C GLU A 513 -11.23 65.27 69.12
N ILE A 514 -10.66 64.38 69.94
CA ILE A 514 -11.01 64.24 71.36
C ILE A 514 -10.76 65.55 72.13
N GLY A 515 -9.64 66.24 71.86
CA GLY A 515 -9.33 67.52 72.51
C GLY A 515 -10.40 68.59 72.25
N ASN A 516 -10.87 68.70 71.00
CA ASN A 516 -11.93 69.64 70.62
C ASN A 516 -13.26 69.29 71.28
N ILE A 517 -13.59 67.99 71.35
CA ILE A 517 -14.83 67.50 71.98
C ILE A 517 -14.82 67.80 73.49
N LEU A 518 -13.70 67.55 74.18
CA LEU A 518 -13.56 67.83 75.61
C LEU A 518 -13.62 69.33 75.91
N ASN A 519 -13.00 70.18 75.08
CA ASN A 519 -13.09 71.63 75.22
C ASN A 519 -14.54 72.13 75.12
N LEU A 520 -15.28 71.68 74.10
CA LEU A 520 -16.70 72.03 73.94
C LEU A 520 -17.54 71.52 75.12
N ALA A 521 -17.28 70.29 75.56
CA ALA A 521 -17.98 69.71 76.70
C ALA A 521 -17.67 70.45 78.02
N SER A 522 -16.44 70.93 78.20
CA SER A 522 -16.02 71.73 79.35
C SER A 522 -16.76 73.07 79.39
N ASN A 523 -16.87 73.75 78.25
CA ASN A 523 -17.67 74.98 78.14
C ASN A 523 -19.14 74.73 78.48
N LYS A 524 -19.73 73.64 77.97
CA LYS A 524 -21.12 73.25 78.30
C LYS A 524 -21.29 72.93 79.78
N ARG A 525 -20.33 72.25 80.42
CA ARG A 525 -20.30 71.97 81.87
C ARG A 525 -20.27 73.28 82.68
N ALA A 526 -19.47 74.25 82.26
CA ALA A 526 -19.39 75.57 82.89
C ALA A 526 -20.69 76.38 82.72
N TRP A 527 -21.28 76.38 81.53
CA TRP A 527 -22.57 77.03 81.28
C TRP A 527 -23.68 76.43 82.13
N LYS A 528 -23.76 75.09 82.19
CA LYS A 528 -24.76 74.39 83.02
C LYS A 528 -24.64 74.81 84.50
N MET A 529 -23.43 74.90 85.04
CA MET A 529 -23.21 75.39 86.41
C MET A 529 -23.72 76.82 86.62
N LYS A 530 -23.50 77.73 85.65
CA LYS A 530 -24.02 79.10 85.74
C LYS A 530 -25.55 79.12 85.71
N THR A 531 -26.17 78.33 84.84
CA THR A 531 -27.63 78.20 84.75
C THR A 531 -28.22 77.67 86.05
N GLU A 532 -27.67 76.59 86.62
CA GLU A 532 -28.14 76.01 87.89
C GLU A 532 -28.04 77.02 89.06
N ARG A 533 -26.96 77.82 89.11
CA ARG A 533 -26.82 78.89 90.11
C ARG A 533 -27.79 80.04 89.88
N MET A 534 -28.01 80.43 88.63
CA MET A 534 -28.99 81.45 88.25
C MET A 534 -30.41 81.02 88.67
N ASP A 535 -30.77 79.76 88.45
CA ASP A 535 -32.07 79.21 88.86
C ASP A 535 -32.22 79.18 90.39
N ALA A 536 -31.16 78.83 91.12
CA ALA A 536 -31.15 78.90 92.58
C ALA A 536 -31.35 80.33 93.11
N ILE A 537 -30.65 81.31 92.52
CA ILE A 537 -30.81 82.73 92.86
C ILE A 537 -32.23 83.22 92.51
N SER A 538 -32.75 82.83 91.34
CA SER A 538 -34.13 83.13 90.90
C SER A 538 -35.17 82.67 91.92
N ASN A 539 -35.05 81.43 92.36
CA ASN A 539 -35.98 80.82 93.31
C ASN A 539 -35.95 81.54 94.67
N LEU A 540 -34.76 81.90 95.16
CA LEU A 540 -34.60 82.63 96.42
C LEU A 540 -35.07 84.10 96.33
N TYR A 541 -34.84 84.75 95.19
CA TYR A 541 -35.33 86.10 94.91
C TYR A 541 -36.85 86.16 94.83
N ARG A 542 -37.48 85.27 94.04
CA ARG A 542 -38.95 85.20 93.91
C ARG A 542 -39.66 84.95 95.25
N LYS A 543 -39.02 84.20 96.16
CA LYS A 543 -39.52 83.92 97.52
C LYS A 543 -39.25 85.05 98.53
N GLY A 544 -38.70 86.19 98.09
CA GLY A 544 -38.39 87.34 98.94
C GLY A 544 -37.25 87.11 99.93
N LYS A 545 -36.43 86.06 99.74
CA LYS A 545 -35.24 85.80 100.57
C LYS A 545 -34.03 86.60 100.13
N TYR A 546 -34.01 87.03 98.88
CA TYR A 546 -33.07 88.03 98.37
C TYR A 546 -33.82 89.29 97.96
N ASP A 547 -33.27 90.44 98.33
CA ASP A 547 -33.68 91.71 97.76
C ASP A 547 -33.02 91.96 96.39
N TYR A 548 -33.45 93.03 95.69
CA TYR A 548 -32.94 93.37 94.36
C TYR A 548 -31.42 93.58 94.36
N GLY A 549 -30.88 94.23 95.39
CA GLY A 549 -29.44 94.47 95.52
C GLY A 549 -28.65 93.17 95.70
N GLN A 550 -29.15 92.27 96.55
CA GLN A 550 -28.57 90.96 96.82
C GLN A 550 -28.60 90.05 95.60
N ALA A 551 -29.75 89.93 94.92
CA ALA A 551 -29.86 89.09 93.73
C ALA A 551 -29.06 89.67 92.56
N SER A 552 -29.06 90.99 92.37
CA SER A 552 -28.24 91.67 91.35
C SER A 552 -26.74 91.43 91.56
N SER A 553 -26.27 91.54 92.81
CA SER A 553 -24.87 91.26 93.17
C SER A 553 -24.48 89.80 92.92
N LEU A 554 -25.32 88.84 93.34
CA LEU A 554 -25.05 87.42 93.15
C LEU A 554 -25.07 87.01 91.66
N LEU A 555 -25.97 87.57 90.84
CA LEU A 555 -26.03 87.32 89.41
C LEU A 555 -24.88 87.96 88.65
N SER A 556 -24.48 89.18 89.04
CA SER A 556 -23.29 89.85 88.51
C SER A 556 -22.03 89.03 88.86
N GLY A 557 -21.99 88.43 90.05
CA GLY A 557 -20.95 87.49 90.49
C GLY A 557 -20.84 86.20 89.67
N LEU A 558 -21.84 85.86 88.85
CA LEU A 558 -21.76 84.77 87.86
C LEU A 558 -21.11 85.21 86.54
N GLY A 559 -20.70 86.47 86.42
CA GLY A 559 -20.12 87.05 85.21
C GLY A 559 -21.15 87.19 84.08
N LEU A 560 -22.40 87.50 84.43
CA LEU A 560 -23.47 87.83 83.49
C LEU A 560 -23.39 89.33 83.14
N GLY A 561 -23.75 89.72 81.91
CA GLY A 561 -23.78 91.13 81.50
C GLY A 561 -24.84 91.93 82.27
N SER A 562 -24.57 93.19 82.58
CA SER A 562 -25.44 94.07 83.38
C SER A 562 -26.87 94.14 82.84
N ASP A 563 -27.03 94.25 81.53
CA ASP A 563 -28.33 94.36 80.86
C ASP A 563 -29.14 93.07 81.00
N TYR A 564 -28.45 91.92 80.99
CA TYR A 564 -29.07 90.60 81.16
C TYR A 564 -29.49 90.37 82.62
N VAL A 565 -28.67 90.77 83.60
CA VAL A 565 -29.01 90.73 85.02
C VAL A 565 -30.26 91.58 85.31
N LYS A 566 -30.32 92.80 84.78
CA LYS A 566 -31.48 93.68 84.91
C LYS A 566 -32.75 93.04 84.34
N THR A 567 -32.67 92.52 83.11
CA THR A 567 -33.79 91.86 82.43
C THR A 567 -34.29 90.64 83.22
N LEU A 568 -33.39 89.83 83.78
CA LEU A 568 -33.76 88.67 84.61
C LEU A 568 -34.51 89.10 85.87
N LEU A 569 -34.04 90.13 86.58
CA LEU A 569 -34.67 90.62 87.79
C LEU A 569 -36.05 91.23 87.52
N GLU A 570 -36.22 92.00 86.44
CA GLU A 570 -37.53 92.52 86.01
C GLU A 570 -38.54 91.38 85.71
N GLN A 571 -38.08 90.32 85.02
CA GLN A 571 -38.88 89.13 84.77
C GLN A 571 -39.21 88.34 86.05
N TRP A 572 -38.35 88.38 87.05
CA TRP A 572 -38.59 87.70 88.33
C TRP A 572 -39.48 88.51 89.27
N ASP A 573 -39.41 89.85 89.22
CA ASP A 573 -40.27 90.74 90.02
C ASP A 573 -41.75 90.55 89.69
N SER A 574 -42.08 90.57 88.39
CA SER A 574 -43.43 90.27 87.89
C SER A 574 -43.94 88.89 88.31
N LYS A 575 -43.04 87.90 88.43
CA LYS A 575 -43.38 86.56 88.96
C LYS A 575 -43.42 86.50 90.49
N SER A 576 -42.70 87.38 91.20
CA SER A 576 -42.69 87.42 92.67
C SER A 576 -44.01 87.93 93.25
N GLU A 577 -44.71 88.83 92.56
CA GLU A 577 -46.05 89.27 92.99
C GLU A 577 -47.08 88.14 92.90
N ALA A 578 -47.01 87.31 91.86
CA ALA A 578 -47.87 86.13 91.72
C ALA A 578 -47.57 85.02 92.76
N ASP A 579 -46.32 84.89 93.22
CA ASP A 579 -45.93 83.90 94.23
C ASP A 579 -46.24 84.33 95.68
N LYS A 580 -46.56 85.61 95.94
CA LYS A 580 -46.79 86.18 97.29
C LYS A 580 -48.23 86.06 97.82
N THR A 581 -49.20 85.72 96.98
CA THR A 581 -50.59 85.46 97.40
C THR A 581 -50.80 83.96 97.59
N ALA A 582 -50.59 83.47 98.81
CA ALA A 582 -50.86 82.08 99.16
C ALA A 582 -52.38 81.82 99.19
N THR A 583 -52.93 81.29 98.09
CA THR A 583 -54.27 80.70 98.02
C THR A 583 -54.16 79.17 98.07
N PHE A 584 -55.20 78.47 98.51
CA PHE A 584 -55.23 77.01 98.38
C PHE A 584 -55.25 76.64 96.90
N THR A 585 -54.49 75.62 96.47
CA THR A 585 -54.63 75.07 95.11
C THR A 585 -56.01 74.43 94.94
N ASN A 586 -56.49 74.28 93.69
CA ASN A 586 -57.76 73.60 93.41
C ASN A 586 -57.87 72.24 94.14
N ALA A 587 -56.81 71.44 94.11
CA ALA A 587 -56.77 70.14 94.80
C ALA A 587 -56.84 70.27 96.34
N GLN A 588 -56.22 71.30 96.92
CA GLN A 588 -56.31 71.57 98.36
C GLN A 588 -57.70 72.06 98.76
N THR A 589 -58.29 72.98 98.00
CA THR A 589 -59.65 73.50 98.23
C THR A 589 -60.68 72.38 98.21
N LEU A 590 -60.64 71.52 97.19
CA LEU A 590 -61.55 70.37 97.10
C LEU A 590 -61.31 69.37 98.22
N LYS A 591 -60.05 69.07 98.57
CA LYS A 591 -59.73 68.16 99.67
C LYS A 591 -60.23 68.68 101.02
N LEU A 592 -60.08 69.98 101.30
CA LEU A 592 -60.58 70.61 102.53
C LEU A 592 -62.12 70.61 102.59
N PHE A 593 -62.77 70.81 101.45
CA PHE A 593 -64.23 70.74 101.32
C PHE A 593 -64.76 69.32 101.52
N THR A 594 -64.17 68.30 100.88
CA THR A 594 -64.53 66.87 101.10
C THR A 594 -64.31 66.45 102.55
N ALA A 595 -63.25 66.95 103.18
CA ALA A 595 -62.97 66.70 104.60
C ALA A 595 -63.90 67.46 105.57
N LYS A 596 -64.85 68.26 105.06
CA LYS A 596 -65.77 69.13 105.82
C LYS A 596 -65.07 70.13 106.73
N LEU A 597 -63.84 70.51 106.39
CA LEU A 597 -63.06 71.51 107.14
C LEU A 597 -63.37 72.94 106.69
N ILE A 598 -63.94 73.10 105.49
CA ILE A 598 -64.53 74.34 104.98
C ILE A 598 -65.92 74.04 104.43
N ASP A 599 -66.82 75.03 104.45
CA ASP A 599 -68.17 74.91 103.91
C ASP A 599 -68.20 75.20 102.40
N GLU A 600 -69.34 74.90 101.74
CA GLU A 600 -69.48 75.11 100.31
C GLU A 600 -69.29 76.60 99.91
N PRO A 601 -69.84 77.59 100.63
CA PRO A 601 -69.54 79.00 100.37
C PRO A 601 -68.05 79.34 100.40
N ARG A 602 -67.30 78.85 101.41
CA ARG A 602 -65.86 79.12 101.51
C ARG A 602 -65.06 78.40 100.43
N ALA A 603 -65.43 77.16 100.08
CA ALA A 603 -64.80 76.42 98.99
C ALA A 603 -65.00 77.13 97.63
N ARG A 604 -66.19 77.71 97.40
CA ARG A 604 -66.50 78.50 96.21
C ARG A 604 -65.67 79.79 96.16
N GLU A 605 -65.50 80.49 97.28
CA GLU A 605 -64.67 81.70 97.36
C GLU A 605 -63.21 81.43 96.98
N GLU A 606 -62.61 80.36 97.49
CA GLU A 606 -61.22 79.97 97.15
C GLU A 606 -61.09 79.60 95.66
N LEU A 607 -62.08 78.94 95.07
CA LEU A 607 -62.07 78.64 93.63
C LEU A 607 -62.26 79.90 92.77
N VAL A 608 -62.98 80.93 93.26
CA VAL A 608 -63.03 82.24 92.60
C VAL A 608 -61.67 82.94 92.65
N LEU A 609 -60.97 82.90 93.79
CA LEU A 609 -59.62 83.48 93.93
C LEU A 609 -58.59 82.82 93.01
N LEU A 610 -58.78 81.54 92.67
CA LEU A 610 -57.98 80.82 91.68
C LEU A 610 -58.35 81.12 90.22
N GLY A 611 -59.37 81.97 89.99
CA GLY A 611 -59.80 82.39 88.67
C GLY A 611 -60.74 81.42 87.94
N PHE A 612 -61.39 80.48 88.65
CA PHE A 612 -62.42 79.63 88.04
C PHE A 612 -63.74 80.39 87.86
N ASN A 613 -64.44 80.13 86.75
CA ASN A 613 -65.78 80.67 86.50
C ASN A 613 -66.86 79.83 87.21
N THR A 614 -68.07 80.38 87.35
CA THR A 614 -69.18 79.77 88.11
C THR A 614 -69.48 78.33 87.68
N GLU A 615 -69.51 78.06 86.37
CA GLU A 615 -69.75 76.72 85.82
C GLU A 615 -68.69 75.70 86.25
N ARG A 616 -67.41 76.06 86.20
CA ARG A 616 -66.33 75.17 86.64
C ARG A 616 -66.35 74.96 88.14
N ILE A 617 -66.67 75.99 88.92
CA ILE A 617 -66.80 75.88 90.37
C ILE A 617 -67.91 74.88 90.72
N ASP A 618 -69.07 74.97 90.07
CA ASP A 618 -70.19 74.04 90.28
C ASP A 618 -69.81 72.58 89.95
N LEU A 619 -69.10 72.37 88.85
CA LEU A 619 -68.62 71.03 88.47
C LEU A 619 -67.60 70.48 89.47
N LEU A 620 -66.67 71.31 89.94
CA LEU A 620 -65.64 70.92 90.89
C LEU A 620 -66.24 70.60 92.27
N ILE A 621 -67.18 71.41 92.76
CA ILE A 621 -67.94 71.14 93.99
C ILE A 621 -68.71 69.81 93.84
N LYS A 622 -69.49 69.63 92.76
CA LYS A 622 -70.21 68.37 92.50
C LYS A 622 -69.31 67.16 92.41
N SER A 623 -68.10 67.30 91.87
CA SER A 623 -67.18 66.18 91.67
C SER A 623 -66.74 65.52 92.98
N VAL A 624 -66.89 66.22 94.11
CA VAL A 624 -66.47 65.75 95.43
C VAL A 624 -67.58 65.69 96.47
N SER A 625 -68.83 65.98 96.10
CA SER A 625 -70.03 65.97 96.96
C SER A 625 -70.90 64.73 96.79
N ILE A 626 -70.31 63.57 96.45
CA ILE A 626 -71.02 62.28 96.37
C ILE A 626 -71.04 61.59 97.73
#